data_AF-A0A2M8B2C1-F1
#
_entry.id   AF-A0A2M8B2C1-F1
#
_cell.length_a   1.000
_cell.length_b   1.000
_cell.length_c   1.000
_cell.angle_alpha   90.00
_cell.angle_beta   90.00
_cell.angle_gamma   90.00
#
_symmetry.space_group_name_H-M   'P 1'
#
loop_
_entity.id
_entity.type
_entity.pdbx_description
1 polymer ?
#
loop_
_entity_poly.entity_id
_entity_poly.type
_entity_poly.pdbx_seq_one_letter_code
_entity_poly.pdbx_strand_id
1 'polypeptide(L)' 'MLSISVPPSLWEEIGVVAEKEKMTRSELLRVAAREYIRSRRWAELREKGARTAAKYGVKSESDVDRILHELRGK' A
#
# COMPACT_ATOMS: atom_id res chain seq x y z
N MET A 1 -1.53 -9.53 -23.94
CA MET A 1 -1.14 -8.16 -24.36
C MET A 1 -2.18 -7.21 -23.80
N LEU A 2 -1.78 -6.13 -23.14
CA LEU A 2 -2.67 -5.11 -22.57
C LEU A 2 -2.39 -3.80 -23.31
N SER A 3 -3.43 -3.13 -23.80
CA SER A 3 -3.33 -1.78 -24.35
C SER A 3 -3.98 -0.80 -23.38
N ILE A 4 -3.31 0.31 -23.11
CA ILE A 4 -3.82 1.39 -22.25
C ILE A 4 -3.58 2.72 -22.96
N SER A 5 -4.54 3.64 -22.82
CA SER A 5 -4.37 5.01 -23.30
C SER A 5 -3.78 5.85 -22.19
N VAL A 6 -2.71 6.59 -22.52
CA VAL A 6 -2.05 7.54 -21.62
C VAL A 6 -1.77 8.83 -22.39
N PRO A 7 -1.79 10.01 -21.73
CA PRO A 7 -1.37 11.25 -22.35
C PRO A 7 0.07 11.14 -22.89
N PRO A 8 0.40 11.72 -24.07
CA PRO A 8 1.75 11.64 -24.63
C PRO A 8 2.83 12.17 -23.69
N SER A 9 2.56 13.26 -22.97
CA SER A 9 3.50 13.83 -21.99
C SER A 9 3.87 12.83 -20.90
N LEU A 10 2.88 12.12 -20.36
CA LEU A 10 3.10 11.11 -19.32
C LEU A 10 3.89 9.91 -19.86
N TRP A 11 3.68 9.53 -21.13
CA TRP A 11 4.44 8.43 -21.75
C TRP A 11 5.93 8.77 -21.91
N GLU A 12 6.24 10.02 -22.22
CA GLU A 12 7.62 10.50 -22.26
C GLU A 12 8.25 10.53 -20.87
N GLU A 13 7.54 11.04 -19.86
CA GLU A 13 8.02 11.03 -18.47
C GLU A 13 8.30 9.61 -17.96
N ILE A 14 7.41 8.65 -18.24
CA ILE A 14 7.62 7.23 -17.94
C ILE A 14 8.89 6.71 -18.64
N GLY A 15 9.12 7.14 -19.88
CA GLY A 15 10.34 6.80 -20.64
C GLY A 15 11.62 7.27 -19.96
N VAL A 16 11.65 8.53 -19.54
CA VAL A 16 12.81 9.14 -18.86
C VAL A 16 13.13 8.41 -17.55
N VAL A 17 12.11 8.07 -16.75
CA VAL A 17 12.30 7.34 -15.49
C VAL A 17 12.78 5.90 -15.76
N ALA A 18 12.14 5.21 -16.70
CA ALA A 18 12.50 3.83 -17.03
C ALA A 18 13.96 3.73 -17.52
N GLU A 19 14.42 4.68 -18.34
CA GLU A 19 15.81 4.74 -18.79
C GLU A 19 16.79 4.93 -17.63
N LYS A 20 16.51 5.88 -16.73
CA LYS A 20 17.34 6.12 -15.53
C LYS A 20 17.43 4.88 -14.64
N GLU A 21 16.36 4.11 -14.54
CA GLU A 21 16.28 2.89 -13.73
C GLU A 21 16.70 1.62 -14.49
N LYS A 22 17.16 1.73 -15.73
CA LYS A 22 17.54 0.59 -16.60
C LYS A 22 16.42 -0.43 -16.76
N MET A 23 15.18 0.05 -16.89
CA MET A 23 13.98 -0.75 -17.10
C MET A 23 13.31 -0.40 -18.44
N THR A 24 12.49 -1.31 -18.94
CA THR A 24 11.51 -0.96 -19.98
C THR A 24 10.33 -0.21 -19.37
N ARG A 25 9.64 0.61 -20.19
CA ARG A 25 8.41 1.32 -19.76
C ARG A 25 7.36 0.35 -19.19
N SER A 26 7.21 -0.84 -19.80
CA SER A 26 6.29 -1.87 -19.35
C SER A 26 6.68 -2.48 -18.00
N GLU A 27 7.98 -2.64 -17.71
CA GLU A 27 8.44 -3.09 -16.39
C GLU A 27 8.17 -2.05 -15.32
N LEU A 28 8.51 -0.79 -15.57
CA LEU A 28 8.23 0.32 -14.66
C LEU A 28 6.73 0.42 -14.35
N LEU A 29 5.87 0.34 -15.37
CA LEU A 29 4.42 0.34 -15.18
C LEU A 29 3.92 -0.81 -14.29
N ARG A 30 4.49 -2.02 -14.42
CA ARG A 30 4.13 -3.16 -13.56
C ARG A 30 4.58 -2.95 -12.11
N VAL A 31 5.76 -2.38 -11.90
CA VAL A 31 6.27 -2.04 -10.57
C VAL A 31 5.38 -0.97 -9.94
N ALA A 32 5.13 0.12 -10.65
CA ALA A 32 4.29 1.22 -10.19
C ALA A 32 2.87 0.76 -9.87
N ALA A 33 2.26 -0.08 -10.72
CA ALA A 33 0.93 -0.63 -10.47
C ALA A 33 0.88 -1.47 -9.17
N ARG A 34 1.87 -2.35 -8.96
CA ARG A 34 1.95 -3.13 -7.71
C ARG A 34 2.11 -2.23 -6.49
N GLU A 35 2.97 -1.22 -6.59
CA GLU A 35 3.21 -0.31 -5.47
C GLU A 35 1.99 0.55 -5.14
N TYR A 36 1.29 1.04 -6.16
CA TYR A 36 0.06 1.79 -5.99
C TYR A 36 -1.03 0.94 -5.31
N ILE A 37 -1.23 -0.30 -5.76
CA ILE A 37 -2.20 -1.22 -5.13
C ILE A 37 -1.80 -1.52 -3.68
N ARG A 38 -0.52 -1.82 -3.45
CA ARG A 38 0.01 -2.15 -2.11
C ARG A 38 -0.17 -0.99 -1.14
N SER A 39 0.18 0.23 -1.55
CA SER A 39 0.07 1.43 -0.72
C SER A 39 -1.39 1.76 -0.38
N ARG A 40 -2.32 1.63 -1.33
CA ARG A 40 -3.77 1.78 -1.09
C ARG A 40 -4.29 0.78 -0.07
N ARG A 41 -3.95 -0.51 -0.25
CA ARG A 41 -4.32 -1.56 0.72
C ARG A 41 -3.79 -1.26 2.12
N TRP A 42 -2.54 -0.81 2.24
CA TRP A 42 -1.97 -0.43 3.53
C TRP A 42 -2.68 0.77 4.16
N ALA A 43 -3.05 1.77 3.37
CA ALA A 43 -3.79 2.94 3.87
C ALA A 43 -5.14 2.53 4.46
N GLU A 44 -5.90 1.68 3.77
CA GLU A 44 -7.18 1.14 4.25
C GLU A 44 -7.00 0.33 5.55
N LEU A 45 -5.98 -0.52 5.61
CA LEU A 45 -5.68 -1.30 6.82
C LEU A 45 -5.34 -0.41 8.01
N ARG A 46 -4.55 0.65 7.80
CA ARG A 46 -4.22 1.61 8.86
C ARG A 46 -5.44 2.37 9.35
N GLU A 47 -6.31 2.81 8.45
CA GLU A 47 -7.53 3.51 8.81
C GLU A 47 -8.47 2.61 9.63
N LYS A 48 -8.66 1.36 9.17
CA LYS A 48 -9.41 0.34 9.92
C LYS A 48 -8.77 0.04 11.27
N GLY A 49 -7.44 -0.08 11.31
CA GLY A 49 -6.67 -0.30 12.53
C GLY A 49 -6.85 0.85 13.53
N ALA A 50 -6.72 2.10 13.09
CA ALA A 50 -6.90 3.29 13.92
C ALA A 50 -8.31 3.38 14.51
N ARG A 51 -9.36 3.13 13.70
CA ARG A 51 -10.75 3.05 14.20
C ARG A 51 -10.91 1.95 15.25
N THR A 52 -10.30 0.79 15.02
CA THR A 52 -10.37 -0.35 15.94
C THR A 52 -9.64 -0.03 17.25
N ALA A 53 -8.43 0.52 17.16
CA ALA A 53 -7.65 0.94 18.32
C ALA A 53 -8.41 1.96 19.17
N ALA A 54 -9.02 2.99 18.54
CA ALA A 54 -9.86 3.96 19.23
C ALA A 54 -11.07 3.32 19.92
N LYS A 55 -11.76 2.39 19.23
CA LYS A 55 -12.92 1.67 19.78
C LYS A 55 -12.58 0.84 21.02
N TYR A 56 -11.39 0.23 21.05
CA TYR A 56 -10.95 -0.65 22.14
C TYR A 56 -9.96 0.01 23.10
N GLY A 57 -9.70 1.31 22.96
CA GLY A 57 -8.78 2.06 23.82
C GLY A 57 -7.32 1.62 23.72
N VAL A 58 -6.92 0.99 22.61
CA VAL A 58 -5.54 0.51 22.38
C VAL A 58 -4.64 1.71 22.07
N LYS A 59 -3.66 1.97 22.94
CA LYS A 59 -2.69 3.06 22.78
C LYS A 59 -1.25 2.55 22.71
N SER A 60 -1.03 1.30 23.10
CA SER A 60 0.27 0.64 23.15
C SER A 60 0.15 -0.83 22.79
N GLU A 61 1.28 -1.49 22.53
CA GLU A 61 1.32 -2.94 22.31
C GLU A 61 0.87 -3.70 23.56
N SER A 62 1.18 -3.21 24.76
CA SER A 62 0.73 -3.83 26.02
C SER A 62 -0.79 -3.86 26.17
N ASP A 63 -1.51 -2.89 25.59
CA ASP A 63 -2.99 -2.92 25.56
C ASP A 63 -3.51 -4.08 24.70
N VAL A 64 -2.81 -4.39 23.60
CA VAL A 64 -3.15 -5.53 22.73
C VAL A 64 -2.91 -6.84 23.47
N ASP A 65 -1.76 -6.98 24.13
CA ASP A 65 -1.43 -8.18 24.90
C ASP A 65 -2.43 -8.42 26.04
N ARG A 66 -2.83 -7.36 26.75
CA ARG A 66 -3.87 -7.43 27.78
C ARG A 66 -5.19 -7.94 27.20
N ILE A 67 -5.67 -7.36 26.10
CA ILE A 67 -6.91 -7.79 25.44
C ILE A 67 -6.81 -9.25 24.97
N LEU A 68 -5.68 -9.66 24.39
CA LEU A 68 -5.46 -11.04 23.95
C LEU A 68 -5.43 -12.02 25.12
N HIS A 69 -4.82 -11.64 26.25
CA HIS A 69 -4.78 -12.47 27.45
C HIS A 69 -6.18 -12.63 28.07
N GLU A 70 -6.95 -11.54 28.15
CA GLU A 70 -8.35 -11.55 28.59
C GLU A 70 -9.25 -12.44 27.71
N LEU A 71 -8.98 -12.52 26.40
CA LEU A 71 -9.73 -13.35 25.45
C LEU A 71 -9.30 -14.83 25.46
N ARG A 72 -8.03 -15.12 25.70
CA ARG A 72 -7.45 -16.50 25.70
C ARG A 72 -7.52 -17.19 27.06
N GLY A 73 -7.73 -16.43 28.14
CA GLY A 73 -7.91 -16.94 29.51
C GLY A 73 -9.35 -17.35 29.85
N LYS A 74 -10.26 -17.28 28.88
CA LYS A 74 -11.59 -17.94 28.89
C LYS A 74 -11.52 -19.21 28.07
#